data_AF-A0A7C9CRA9-F1
#
_entry.id   AF-A0A7C9CRA9-F1
#
_cell.length_a   1.000
_cell.length_b   1.000
_cell.length_c   1.000
_cell.angle_alpha   90.00
_cell.angle_beta   90.00
_cell.angle_gamma   90.00
#
_symmetry.space_group_name_H-M   'P 1'
#
loop_
_entity.id
_entity.type
_entity.pdbx_description
1 polymer ?
#
loop_
_entity_poly.entity_id
_entity_poly.type
_entity_poly.pdbx_seq_one_letter_code
_entity_poly.pdbx_strand_id
1 'polypeptide(L)'
;LHPTTDESLEGKLLSFALQKGQLKVNMYYLPGISTNLEIRHLPLDELELASLRGTVQRAEVQLNLQKRRGFGALSVLRPKFSGVLGEALDVAARWSGDVITVEKTVLEQSYSRYELQGEYVLPGTRDRKSSLKESGLFF
;
A
#
# COMPACT_ATOMS: atom_id res chain seq x y z
N LEU A 1 -26.77 24.26 26.01
CA LEU A 1 -26.16 24.43 24.67
C LEU A 1 -25.43 23.13 24.35
N HIS A 2 -26.06 22.23 23.60
CA HIS A 2 -25.44 21.03 23.08
C HIS A 2 -24.67 21.40 21.80
N PRO A 3 -23.39 21.03 21.63
CA PRO A 3 -22.79 20.99 20.32
C PRO A 3 -23.14 19.65 19.67
N THR A 4 -24.19 19.64 18.87
CA THR A 4 -24.41 18.61 17.85
C THR A 4 -23.43 18.87 16.71
N THR A 5 -22.28 18.17 16.73
CA THR A 5 -21.38 18.10 15.59
C THR A 5 -21.74 16.85 14.77
N ASP A 6 -22.95 16.84 14.22
CA ASP A 6 -23.27 15.97 13.09
C ASP A 6 -22.85 16.70 11.81
N GLU A 7 -21.53 16.80 11.59
CA GLU A 7 -21.04 17.09 10.24
C GLU A 7 -20.98 15.76 9.49
N SER A 8 -22.04 15.49 8.73
CA SER A 8 -22.04 14.44 7.73
C SER A 8 -20.83 14.60 6.81
N LEU A 9 -19.83 13.74 7.00
CA LEU A 9 -18.66 13.59 6.14
C LEU A 9 -19.01 12.86 4.83
N GLU A 10 -20.30 12.70 4.51
CA GLU A 10 -20.76 12.08 3.27
C GLU A 10 -20.55 13.04 2.09
N GLY A 11 -19.41 12.87 1.41
CA GLY A 11 -19.14 13.49 0.11
C GLY A 11 -18.07 14.58 0.09
N LYS A 12 -17.49 14.94 1.25
CA LYS A 12 -16.38 15.91 1.29
C LYS A 12 -15.08 15.23 0.89
N LEU A 13 -14.52 15.68 -0.24
CA LEU A 13 -13.18 15.34 -0.69
C LEU A 13 -12.17 15.78 0.36
N LEU A 14 -11.38 14.85 0.87
CA LEU A 14 -10.30 15.15 1.81
C LEU A 14 -8.99 15.13 1.05
N SER A 15 -8.23 16.22 1.15
CA SER A 15 -6.88 16.30 0.60
C SER A 15 -5.93 16.79 1.68
N PHE A 16 -4.72 16.25 1.65
CA PHE A 16 -3.65 16.62 2.56
C PHE A 16 -2.36 16.69 1.76
N ALA A 17 -1.59 17.76 1.96
CA ALA A 17 -0.28 17.93 1.35
C ALA A 17 0.71 18.41 2.41
N LEU A 18 1.88 17.78 2.43
CA LEU A 18 3.00 18.14 3.30
C LEU A 18 4.27 18.23 2.47
N GLN A 19 5.01 19.33 2.64
CA GLN A 19 6.34 19.48 2.08
C GLN A 19 7.30 19.95 3.17
N LYS A 20 8.38 19.20 3.39
CA LYS A 20 9.45 19.56 4.33
C LYS A 20 10.79 19.22 3.70
N GLY A 21 11.53 20.23 3.25
CA GLY A 21 12.75 20.02 2.48
C GLY A 21 12.44 19.26 1.17
N GLN A 22 13.10 18.12 0.96
CA GLN A 22 12.87 17.26 -0.20
C GLN A 22 11.66 16.31 -0.04
N LEU A 23 11.24 16.05 1.21
CA LEU A 23 10.10 15.19 1.52
C LEU A 23 8.81 15.85 1.00
N LYS A 24 8.05 15.08 0.22
CA LYS A 24 6.71 15.45 -0.25
C LYS A 24 5.75 14.31 0.07
N VAL A 25 4.60 14.65 0.65
CA VAL A 25 3.50 13.72 0.89
C VAL A 25 2.22 14.34 0.38
N ASN A 26 1.52 13.63 -0.50
CA ASN A 26 0.21 14.01 -0.99
C ASN A 26 -0.77 12.88 -0.69
N MET A 27 -1.94 13.23 -0.17
CA MET A 27 -3.01 12.27 0.06
C MET A 27 -4.32 12.85 -0.46
N TYR A 28 -5.07 12.01 -1.13
CA TYR A 28 -6.38 12.31 -1.69
C TYR A 28 -7.35 11.20 -1.31
N TYR A 29 -8.47 11.56 -0.69
CA TYR A 29 -9.53 10.62 -0.35
C TYR A 29 -10.85 11.13 -0.91
N LEU A 30 -11.42 10.33 -1.81
CA LEU A 30 -12.74 10.51 -2.37
C LEU A 30 -13.63 9.37 -1.86
N PRO A 31 -14.53 9.64 -0.89
CA PRO A 31 -15.39 8.63 -0.31
C PRO A 31 -16.10 7.78 -1.38
N GLY A 32 -16.03 6.46 -1.25
CA GLY A 32 -16.67 5.52 -2.17
C GLY A 32 -15.98 5.32 -3.52
N ILE A 33 -15.02 6.17 -3.92
CA ILE A 33 -14.40 6.07 -5.26
C ILE A 33 -12.95 5.63 -5.16
N SER A 34 -12.11 6.43 -4.51
CA SER A 34 -10.67 6.17 -4.50
C SER A 34 -9.94 6.84 -3.35
N THR A 35 -8.85 6.23 -2.92
CA THR A 35 -7.85 6.81 -2.02
C THR A 35 -6.51 6.77 -2.71
N ASN A 36 -5.79 7.89 -2.77
CA ASN A 36 -4.42 7.96 -3.26
C ASN A 36 -3.52 8.52 -2.17
N LEU A 37 -2.36 7.91 -2.02
CA LEU A 37 -1.28 8.37 -1.17
C LEU A 37 0.00 8.32 -2.00
N GLU A 38 0.71 9.43 -2.05
CA GLU A 38 2.00 9.56 -2.71
C GLU A 38 3.00 10.15 -1.73
N ILE A 39 4.16 9.50 -1.62
CA ILE A 39 5.30 9.92 -0.81
C ILE A 39 6.51 9.98 -1.72
N ARG A 40 7.28 11.07 -1.65
CA ARG A 40 8.54 11.22 -2.38
C ARG A 40 9.67 11.67 -1.47
N HIS A 41 10.87 11.16 -1.76
CA HIS A 41 12.13 11.48 -1.08
C HIS A 41 12.06 11.31 0.45
N LEU A 42 11.48 10.21 0.91
CA LEU A 42 11.44 9.84 2.32
C LEU A 42 12.68 9.00 2.65
N PRO A 43 13.62 9.48 3.49
CA PRO A 43 14.65 8.61 4.04
C PRO A 43 14.00 7.58 4.98
N LEU A 44 14.36 6.30 4.82
CA LEU A 44 13.98 5.28 5.79
C LEU A 44 15.07 5.23 6.86
N ASP A 45 14.71 5.62 8.09
CA ASP A 45 15.57 5.44 9.27
C ASP A 45 15.62 3.94 9.68
N GLU A 46 16.28 3.63 10.81
CA GLU A 46 16.45 2.27 11.37
C GLU A 46 15.14 1.47 11.64
N LEU A 47 13.96 1.96 11.26
CA LEU A 47 12.64 1.40 11.59
C LEU A 47 11.90 0.77 10.37
N GLU A 48 12.19 -0.52 10.16
CA GLU A 48 11.29 -1.66 9.91
C GLU A 48 10.05 -1.57 8.97
N LEU A 49 10.14 -1.03 7.75
CA LEU A 49 9.27 -1.56 6.69
C LEU A 49 9.76 -2.95 6.29
N ALA A 50 9.41 -3.96 7.09
CA ALA A 50 9.90 -5.33 6.94
C ALA A 50 11.43 -5.39 6.78
N SER A 51 12.19 -4.60 7.55
CA SER A 51 13.67 -4.49 7.46
C SER A 51 14.25 -3.80 6.21
N LEU A 52 13.42 -3.27 5.29
CA LEU A 52 13.91 -2.49 4.15
C LEU A 52 14.40 -1.10 4.59
N ARG A 53 15.63 -0.78 4.20
CA ARG A 53 16.30 0.51 4.45
C ARG A 53 16.68 1.15 3.11
N GLY A 54 16.98 2.45 3.13
CA GLY A 54 17.40 3.20 1.95
C GLY A 54 16.68 4.54 1.85
N THR A 55 16.68 5.16 0.67
CA THR A 55 15.93 6.38 0.42
C THR A 55 14.77 6.07 -0.53
N VAL A 56 13.54 6.18 -0.03
CA VAL A 56 12.35 6.06 -0.89
C VAL A 56 12.30 7.28 -1.79
N GLN A 57 12.54 7.08 -3.08
CA GLN A 57 12.33 8.13 -4.09
C GLN A 57 10.85 8.36 -4.35
N ARG A 58 10.08 7.26 -4.40
CA ARG A 58 8.64 7.27 -4.65
C ARG A 58 8.01 6.09 -3.92
N ALA A 59 6.94 6.35 -3.19
CA ALA A 59 5.99 5.34 -2.76
C ALA A 59 4.59 5.85 -3.11
N GLU A 60 3.83 5.05 -3.82
CA GLU A 60 2.48 5.41 -4.24
C GLU A 60 1.54 4.24 -3.97
N VAL A 61 0.36 4.56 -3.44
CA VAL A 61 -0.73 3.62 -3.28
C VAL A 61 -2.01 4.27 -3.79
N GLN A 62 -2.75 3.54 -4.60
CA GLN A 62 -4.09 3.87 -5.06
C GLN A 62 -5.04 2.74 -4.67
N LEU A 63 -6.12 3.07 -3.99
CA LEU A 63 -7.11 2.13 -3.47
C LEU A 63 -8.48 2.47 -4.02
N ASN A 64 -9.22 1.46 -4.47
CA ASN A 64 -10.66 1.50 -4.63
C ASN A 64 -11.26 0.45 -3.70
N LEU A 65 -11.69 0.89 -2.51
CA LEU A 65 -12.18 0.01 -1.46
C LEU A 65 -13.49 -0.69 -1.86
N GLN A 66 -14.38 -0.01 -2.60
CA GLN A 66 -15.65 -0.59 -3.07
C GLN A 66 -15.44 -1.76 -4.03
N LYS A 67 -14.55 -1.58 -5.02
CA LYS A 67 -14.22 -2.61 -6.01
C LYS A 67 -13.18 -3.61 -5.50
N ARG A 68 -12.66 -3.42 -4.28
CA ARG A 68 -11.53 -4.19 -3.72
C ARG A 68 -10.34 -4.23 -4.67
N ARG A 69 -10.01 -3.09 -5.29
CA ARG A 69 -8.90 -2.96 -6.24
C ARG A 69 -7.87 -1.97 -5.72
N GLY A 70 -6.65 -2.12 -6.19
CA GLY A 70 -5.65 -1.09 -5.99
C GLY A 70 -4.40 -1.31 -6.80
N PHE A 71 -3.53 -0.32 -6.70
CA PHE A 71 -2.22 -0.26 -7.31
C PHE A 71 -1.24 0.28 -6.29
N GLY A 72 -0.03 -0.26 -6.30
CA GLY A 72 1.06 0.16 -5.43
C GLY A 72 2.36 0.20 -6.21
N ALA A 73 3.15 1.25 -6.02
CA ALA A 73 4.49 1.37 -6.57
C ALA A 73 5.47 1.87 -5.51
N LEU A 74 6.70 1.38 -5.57
CA LEU A 74 7.77 1.73 -4.65
C LEU A 74 9.11 1.77 -5.41
N SER A 75 9.84 2.86 -5.27
CA SER A 75 11.20 3.05 -5.78
C SER A 75 12.12 3.47 -4.64
N VAL A 76 13.17 2.68 -4.39
CA VAL A 76 14.12 2.89 -3.30
C VAL A 76 15.54 2.94 -3.85
N LEU A 77 16.28 3.99 -3.49
CA LEU A 77 17.72 4.07 -3.72
C LEU A 77 18.50 3.46 -2.56
N ARG A 78 19.60 2.79 -2.93
CA ARG A 78 20.50 2.10 -2.01
C ARG A 78 19.73 1.19 -1.03
N PRO A 79 18.85 0.31 -1.53
CA PRO A 79 18.08 -0.58 -0.68
C PRO A 79 19.01 -1.48 0.12
N LYS A 80 18.72 -1.64 1.42
CA LYS A 80 19.38 -2.62 2.29
C LYS A 80 18.31 -3.44 3.00
N PHE A 81 18.35 -4.75 2.82
CA PHE A 81 17.42 -5.70 3.42
C PHE A 81 18.19 -6.97 3.81
N SER A 82 18.20 -7.33 5.10
CA SER A 82 18.70 -8.62 5.62
C SER A 82 19.86 -9.28 4.84
N GLY A 83 20.96 -8.55 4.66
CA GLY A 83 22.18 -9.03 3.98
C GLY A 83 22.29 -8.70 2.49
N VAL A 84 21.22 -8.26 1.85
CA VAL A 84 21.20 -7.78 0.46
C VAL A 84 21.43 -6.26 0.44
N LEU A 85 22.49 -5.85 -0.24
CA LEU A 85 22.78 -4.46 -0.59
C LEU A 85 22.52 -4.27 -2.08
N GLY A 86 21.64 -3.35 -2.43
CA GLY A 86 21.38 -2.96 -3.81
C GLY A 86 21.67 -1.49 -4.05
N GLU A 87 21.68 -1.11 -5.33
CA GLU A 87 21.81 0.27 -5.80
C GLU A 87 20.43 0.90 -6.00
N ALA A 88 19.48 0.12 -6.55
CA ALA A 88 18.09 0.52 -6.72
C ALA A 88 17.15 -0.69 -6.58
N LEU A 89 15.94 -0.43 -6.08
CA LEU A 89 14.82 -1.37 -6.04
C LEU A 89 13.57 -0.66 -6.54
N ASP A 90 12.96 -1.20 -7.60
CA ASP A 90 11.68 -0.76 -8.14
C ASP A 90 10.65 -1.89 -8.05
N VAL A 91 9.48 -1.61 -7.48
CA VAL A 91 8.38 -2.55 -7.33
C VAL A 91 7.09 -1.88 -7.79
N ALA A 92 6.30 -2.60 -8.58
CA ALA A 92 4.94 -2.23 -8.97
C ALA A 92 4.04 -3.46 -8.86
N ALA A 93 2.90 -3.30 -8.19
CA ALA A 93 1.92 -4.34 -8.02
C ALA A 93 0.50 -3.77 -8.11
N ARG A 94 -0.42 -4.58 -8.62
CA ARG A 94 -1.86 -4.31 -8.60
C ARG A 94 -2.57 -5.43 -7.89
N TRP A 95 -3.74 -5.15 -7.33
CA TRP A 95 -4.59 -6.20 -6.78
C TRP A 95 -6.05 -6.00 -7.12
N SER A 96 -6.76 -7.11 -7.17
CA SER A 96 -8.21 -7.16 -7.38
C SER A 96 -8.80 -8.32 -6.61
N GLY A 97 -9.63 -8.01 -5.62
CA GLY A 97 -10.19 -9.01 -4.71
C GLY A 97 -9.10 -9.66 -3.86
N ASP A 98 -8.82 -10.93 -4.13
CA ASP A 98 -7.85 -11.75 -3.41
C ASP A 98 -6.57 -12.00 -4.26
N VAL A 99 -6.49 -11.44 -5.47
CA VAL A 99 -5.34 -11.62 -6.37
C VAL A 99 -4.44 -10.40 -6.32
N ILE A 100 -3.14 -10.62 -6.09
CA ILE A 100 -2.07 -9.65 -6.18
C ILE A 100 -1.23 -10.00 -7.42
N THR A 101 -1.14 -9.10 -8.39
CA THR A 101 -0.24 -9.21 -9.53
C THR A 101 0.95 -8.29 -9.31
N VAL A 102 2.15 -8.86 -9.22
CA VAL A 102 3.41 -8.13 -9.26
C VAL A 102 3.75 -7.88 -10.72
N GLU A 103 3.53 -6.65 -11.18
CA GLU A 103 3.72 -6.25 -12.58
C GLU A 103 5.19 -6.08 -12.94
N LYS A 104 5.98 -5.57 -11.99
CA LYS A 104 7.42 -5.39 -12.15
C LYS A 104 8.09 -5.33 -10.79
N THR A 105 9.12 -6.13 -10.59
CA THR A 105 10.09 -5.96 -9.51
C THR A 105 11.48 -6.01 -10.11
N VAL A 106 12.29 -4.99 -9.90
CA VAL A 106 13.69 -4.92 -10.36
C VAL A 106 14.57 -4.55 -9.20
N LEU A 107 15.56 -5.39 -8.91
CA LEU A 107 16.63 -5.11 -7.96
C LEU A 107 17.95 -5.00 -8.72
N GLU A 108 18.60 -3.85 -8.61
CA GLU A 108 19.93 -3.60 -9.17
C GLU A 108 20.97 -3.68 -8.06
N GLN A 109 22.05 -4.41 -8.33
CA GLN A 109 23.26 -4.47 -7.51
C GLN A 109 24.46 -4.17 -8.43
N SER A 110 25.62 -3.88 -7.84
CA SER A 110 26.78 -3.36 -8.59
C SER A 110 27.24 -4.18 -9.78
N TYR A 111 26.94 -5.48 -9.82
CA TYR A 111 27.31 -6.37 -10.93
C TYR A 111 26.17 -7.28 -11.41
N SER A 112 24.93 -7.04 -10.97
CA SER A 112 23.82 -7.93 -11.27
C SER A 112 22.47 -7.24 -11.21
N ARG A 113 21.52 -7.72 -12.01
CA ARG A 113 20.16 -7.19 -12.09
C ARG A 113 19.17 -8.35 -12.03
N TYR A 114 18.24 -8.28 -11.09
CA TYR A 114 17.22 -9.31 -10.87
C TYR A 114 15.86 -8.73 -11.21
N GLU A 115 15.08 -9.48 -11.98
CA GLU A 115 13.72 -9.11 -12.33
C GLU A 115 12.74 -10.20 -11.88
N LEU A 116 11.59 -9.79 -11.36
CA LEU A 116 10.53 -10.69 -10.95
C LEU A 116 9.17 -10.12 -11.37
N GLN A 117 8.33 -11.00 -11.89
CA GLN A 117 6.92 -10.75 -12.20
C GLN A 117 6.13 -12.01 -11.82
N GLY A 118 4.87 -11.83 -11.42
CA GLY A 118 4.04 -12.97 -11.07
C GLY A 118 2.72 -12.59 -10.44
N GLU A 119 1.91 -13.60 -10.18
CA GLU A 119 0.62 -13.46 -9.51
C GLU A 119 0.60 -14.30 -8.25
N TYR A 120 -0.01 -13.77 -7.21
CA TYR A 120 -0.22 -14.43 -5.95
C TYR A 120 -1.69 -14.31 -5.55
N VAL A 121 -2.31 -15.44 -5.20
CA VAL A 121 -3.69 -15.48 -4.71
C VAL A 121 -3.63 -15.61 -3.20
N LEU A 122 -4.14 -14.59 -2.50
CA LEU A 122 -4.27 -14.62 -1.05
C LEU A 122 -5.20 -15.78 -0.66
N PRO A 123 -4.80 -16.63 0.31
CA PRO A 123 -5.67 -17.68 0.81
C PRO A 123 -6.93 -17.02 1.39
N GLY A 124 -8.09 -17.33 0.80
CA GLY A 124 -9.32 -16.62 1.07
C GLY A 124 -9.81 -16.81 2.51
N THR A 125 -10.30 -15.74 3.13
CA THR A 125 -11.10 -15.79 4.38
C THR A 125 -12.56 -16.20 4.14
N ARG A 126 -12.91 -16.62 2.91
CA ARG A 126 -14.28 -16.84 2.46
C ARG A 126 -14.98 -18.00 3.18
N ASP A 127 -14.24 -18.97 3.71
CA ASP A 127 -14.83 -20.10 4.45
C ASP A 127 -15.22 -19.79 5.90
N ARG A 128 -14.85 -18.62 6.46
CA ARG A 128 -15.16 -18.34 7.87
C ARG A 128 -16.53 -17.68 8.10
N LYS A 129 -17.24 -17.29 7.04
CA LYS A 129 -18.56 -16.62 7.16
C LYS A 129 -19.77 -17.54 6.92
N SER A 130 -19.58 -18.85 6.75
CA SER A 130 -20.68 -19.83 6.66
C SER A 130 -20.90 -20.65 7.94
N SER A 131 -19.98 -20.63 8.93
CA SER A 131 -20.13 -21.44 10.15
C SER A 131 -20.87 -20.77 11.31
N LEU A 132 -21.41 -19.55 11.13
CA LEU A 132 -22.19 -18.83 12.17
C LEU A 132 -23.67 -18.65 11.79
N LYS A 133 -24.22 -19.56 10.97
CA LYS A 133 -25.66 -19.60 10.68
C LYS A 133 -26.30 -21.00 10.75
N GLU A 134 -25.56 -22.02 11.14
CA GLU A 134 -26.08 -23.38 11.37
C GLU A 134 -25.62 -23.93 12.73
N SER A 135 -25.81 -23.16 13.79
CA SER A 135 -26.06 -23.76 15.10
C SER A 135 -27.51 -23.40 15.48
N GLY A 136 -28.43 -24.25 15.02
CA GLY A 136 -29.82 -24.27 15.47
C GLY A 136 -29.87 -24.35 17.01
N LEU A 137 -30.93 -23.81 17.61
CA LEU A 137 -32.06 -24.64 18.00
C LEU A 137 -31.56 -25.95 18.63
N PHE A 138 -31.36 -25.98 19.94
CA PHE A 138 -31.79 -27.05 20.86
C PHE A 138 -31.60 -26.55 22.32
N PHE A 139 -32.71 -26.64 23.07
CA PHE A 139 -32.97 -26.32 24.49
C PHE A 139 -33.30 -24.86 24.82
#